data_AF-A0A937MWC5-F1
#
_entry.id   AF-A0A937MWC5-F1
#
_cell.length_a   1.000
_cell.length_b   1.000
_cell.length_c   1.000
_cell.angle_alpha   90.00
_cell.angle_beta   90.00
_cell.angle_gamma   90.00
#
_symmetry.space_group_name_H-M   'P 1'
#
loop_
_entity.id
_entity.type
_entity.pdbx_description
1 polymer ?
#
loop_
_entity_poly.entity_id
_entity_poly.type
_entity_poly.pdbx_seq_one_letter_code
_entity_poly.pdbx_strand_id
1 'polypeptide(L)' 'MPPKHYSFKVKGVLINERDDSEDDFSIFITAMDDNHAVMLVREHLRNHAPKGRSIVKGIEKKAE' A
#
# COMPACT_ATOMS: atom_id res chain seq x y z
N MET A 1 -13.33 8.87 -22.10
CA MET A 1 -12.07 8.09 -22.14
C MET A 1 -11.99 7.27 -20.87
N PRO A 2 -11.52 6.01 -20.91
CA PRO A 2 -11.28 5.25 -19.69
C PRO A 2 -10.17 5.92 -18.86
N PRO A 3 -10.19 5.79 -17.52
CA PRO A 3 -9.16 6.36 -16.67
C PRO A 3 -7.78 5.79 -17.01
N LYS A 4 -6.78 6.66 -17.12
CA LYS A 4 -5.38 6.21 -17.24
C LYS A 4 -4.98 5.55 -15.93
N HIS A 5 -4.38 4.37 -16.04
CA HIS A 5 -3.83 3.66 -14.92
C HIS A 5 -2.31 3.67 -15.01
N TYR A 6 -1.65 3.71 -13.86
CA TYR A 6 -0.19 3.68 -13.72
C TYR A 6 0.21 2.64 -12.69
N SER A 7 1.44 2.16 -12.80
CA SER A 7 2.03 1.27 -11.79
C SER A 7 2.65 2.08 -10.66
N PHE A 8 2.28 1.77 -9.43
CA PHE A 8 2.80 2.39 -8.22
C PHE A 8 3.51 1.35 -7.36
N LYS A 9 4.62 1.75 -6.76
CA LYS A 9 5.26 1.03 -5.65
C LYS A 9 4.90 1.74 -4.36
N VAL A 10 4.12 1.10 -3.51
CA VAL A 10 3.71 1.61 -2.20
C VAL A 10 4.49 0.89 -1.13
N LYS A 11 5.18 1.65 -0.28
CA LYS A 11 5.99 1.12 0.82
C LYS A 11 5.44 1.61 2.15
N GLY A 12 5.64 0.81 3.19
CA GLY A 12 5.22 1.16 4.53
C GLY A 12 5.63 0.10 5.54
N VAL A 13 5.06 0.21 6.74
CA VAL A 13 5.24 -0.78 7.81
C VAL A 13 3.90 -1.32 8.28
N LEU A 14 3.89 -2.60 8.60
CA LEU A 14 2.86 -3.26 9.39
C LEU A 14 3.32 -3.28 10.84
N ILE A 15 2.46 -2.84 11.74
CA ILE A 15 2.69 -2.89 13.19
C ILE A 15 1.79 -3.98 13.73
N ASN A 16 2.39 -5.04 14.24
CA ASN A 16 1.66 -6.17 14.81
C ASN A 16 1.07 -5.78 16.18
N GLU A 17 -0.17 -6.16 16.44
CA GLU A 17 -0.88 -5.81 17.67
C GLU A 17 -0.33 -6.55 18.91
N ARG A 18 0.36 -7.68 18.74
CA ARG A 18 0.76 -8.55 19.87
C ARG A 18 2.04 -8.11 20.56
N ASP A 19 3.00 -7.62 19.80
CA ASP A 19 4.37 -7.38 20.24
C ASP A 19 4.92 -6.02 19.73
N ASP A 20 4.06 -5.21 19.10
CA ASP A 20 4.43 -3.94 18.46
C ASP A 20 5.59 -4.10 17.44
N SER A 21 5.79 -5.31 16.90
CA SER A 21 6.82 -5.54 15.89
C SER A 21 6.49 -4.78 14.61
N GLU A 22 7.50 -4.12 14.04
CA GLU A 22 7.40 -3.47 12.74
C GLU A 22 7.93 -4.39 11.64
N ASP A 23 7.09 -4.67 10.64
CA ASP A 23 7.46 -5.38 9.43
C ASP A 23 7.31 -4.46 8.21
N ASP A 24 8.40 -4.26 7.46
CA ASP A 24 8.35 -3.49 6.23
C ASP A 24 7.55 -4.22 5.14
N PHE A 25 6.70 -3.48 4.43
CA PHE A 25 6.03 -3.96 3.23
C PHE A 25 6.34 -3.08 2.01
N SER A 26 6.31 -3.71 0.84
CA SER A 26 6.44 -3.04 -0.46
C SER A 26 5.52 -3.73 -1.46
N ILE A 27 4.41 -3.06 -1.82
CA ILE A 27 3.37 -3.58 -2.71
C ILE A 27 3.41 -2.82 -4.03
N PHE A 28 3.35 -3.55 -5.14
CA PHE A 28 3.12 -2.97 -6.46
C PHE A 28 1.63 -3.01 -6.80
N ILE A 29 1.07 -1.88 -7.22
CA ILE A 29 -0.35 -1.78 -7.55
C ILE A 29 -0.60 -0.89 -8.76
N THR A 30 -1.61 -1.25 -9.55
CA THR A 30 -2.09 -0.42 -10.65
C THR A 30 -3.21 0.48 -10.15
N ALA A 31 -3.06 1.79 -10.28
CA ALA A 31 -4.03 2.76 -9.80
C ALA A 31 -4.13 3.98 -10.73
N MET A 32 -5.09 4.86 -10.48
CA MET A 32 -5.31 6.07 -11.29
C MET A 32 -4.38 7.22 -10.86
N ASP A 33 -4.15 7.33 -9.56
CA ASP A 33 -3.34 8.34 -8.90
C ASP A 33 -2.86 7.81 -7.54
N ASP A 34 -2.11 8.65 -6.82
CA ASP A 34 -1.51 8.30 -5.53
C ASP A 34 -2.55 7.95 -4.47
N ASN A 35 -3.67 8.67 -4.42
CA ASN A 35 -4.74 8.43 -3.44
C ASN A 35 -5.44 7.10 -3.72
N HIS A 36 -5.70 6.81 -5.00
CA HIS A 36 -6.27 5.55 -5.42
C HIS A 36 -5.34 4.38 -5.07
N ALA A 37 -4.02 4.53 -5.28
CA ALA A 37 -3.04 3.51 -4.89
C ALA A 37 -3.03 3.26 -3.37
N VAL A 38 -3.05 4.32 -2.56
CA VAL A 38 -3.11 4.20 -1.09
C VAL A 38 -4.39 3.52 -0.63
N MET A 39 -5.53 3.86 -1.23
CA MET A 39 -6.82 3.26 -0.91
C MET A 39 -6.81 1.75 -1.19
N LEU A 40 -6.37 1.34 -2.39
CA LEU A 40 -6.31 -0.08 -2.76
C LEU A 40 -5.33 -0.88 -1.89
N VAL A 41 -4.17 -0.31 -1.56
CA VAL A 41 -3.21 -0.96 -0.66
C VAL A 41 -3.79 -1.12 0.74
N ARG A 42 -4.46 -0.10 1.28
CA ARG A 42 -5.13 -0.20 2.59
C ARG A 42 -6.19 -1.28 2.60
N GLU A 43 -7.01 -1.38 1.55
CA GLU A 43 -8.01 -2.43 1.42
C GLU A 43 -7.36 -3.82 1.33
N HIS A 44 -6.31 -3.97 0.52
CA HIS A 44 -5.57 -5.22 0.42
C HIS A 44 -5.00 -5.66 1.77
N LEU A 45 -4.34 -4.76 2.49
CA LEU A 45 -3.78 -5.02 3.82
C LEU A 45 -4.88 -5.34 4.83
N ARG A 46 -6.02 -4.66 4.81
CA ARG A 46 -7.14 -4.95 5.72
C ARG A 46 -7.63 -6.39 5.62
N ASN A 47 -7.57 -6.98 4.42
CA ASN A 47 -8.08 -8.33 4.15
C ASN A 47 -7.03 -9.43 4.28
N HIS A 48 -5.73 -9.10 4.12
CA HIS A 48 -4.66 -10.11 4.03
C HIS A 48 -3.55 -9.97 5.07
N ALA A 49 -3.40 -8.80 5.71
CA ALA A 49 -2.38 -8.59 6.72
C ALA A 49 -2.83 -9.17 8.08
N PRO A 50 -1.88 -9.57 8.93
CA PRO A 50 -2.16 -9.89 10.33
C PRO A 50 -2.81 -8.71 11.05
N LYS A 51 -3.54 -9.00 12.14
CA LYS A 51 -4.18 -7.97 12.97
C LYS A 51 -3.15 -6.98 13.49
N GLY A 52 -3.45 -5.70 13.33
CA GLY A 52 -2.51 -4.64 13.63
C GLY A 52 -2.83 -3.35 12.90
N ARG A 53 -1.84 -2.47 12.80
CA ARG A 53 -1.92 -1.19 12.08
C ARG A 53 -1.02 -1.22 10.87
N SER A 54 -1.36 -0.46 9.85
CA SER A 54 -0.50 -0.25 8.68
C SER A 54 -0.23 1.24 8.50
N ILE A 55 1.03 1.58 8.23
CA ILE A 55 1.45 2.95 7.97
C ILE A 55 2.12 2.97 6.60
N VAL A 56 1.51 3.67 5.65
CA VAL A 56 2.14 3.95 4.35
C VAL A 56 3.21 5.01 4.57
N LYS A 57 4.47 4.68 4.26
CA LYS A 57 5.64 5.57 4.40
C LYS A 57 6.01 6.24 3.08
N GLY A 58 5.67 5.65 1.94
CA GLY A 58 6.00 6.24 0.64
C GLY A 58 5.25 5.63 -0.52
N ILE A 59 5.11 6.41 -1.58
CA ILE A 59 4.52 6.02 -2.85
C ILE A 59 5.40 6.51 -3.99
N GLU A 60 5.72 5.61 -4.92
CA GLU A 60 6.53 5.91 -6.10
C GLU A 60 5.75 5.47 -7.33
N LYS A 61 5.38 6.43 -8.18
CA LYS A 61 4.88 6.12 -9.53
C LYS A 61 6.03 5.60 -10.36
N LYS A 62 5.93 4.37 -10.87
CA LYS A 62 6.85 3.91 -11.91
C LYS A 62 6.50 4.64 -13.20
N ALA A 63 7.43 5.48 -13.65
CA ALA A 63 7.46 5.87 -15.05
C ALA A 63 7.82 4.62 -15.87
N GLU A 64 7.05 4.37 -16.94
CA GLU A 64 7.49 3.46 -18.00
C GLU A 64 8.76 3.95 -18.66
#